data_AF-A0A5E4C539-F1
#
_entry.id   AF-A0A5E4C539-F1
#
_cell.length_a   1.000
_cell.length_b   1.000
_cell.length_c   1.000
_cell.angle_alpha   90.00
_cell.angle_beta   90.00
_cell.angle_gamma   90.00
#
_symmetry.space_group_name_H-M   'P 1'
#
loop_
_entity.id
_entity.type
_entity.pdbx_description
1 polymer ?
#
loop_
_entity_poly.entity_id
_entity_poly.type
_entity_poly.pdbx_seq_one_letter_code
_entity_poly.pdbx_strand_id
1 'polypeptide(L)'
;MYLHEGRGASSLGLKLVEMVLIVHGFPSAVAALRFEWAWQHPQASRRLSHVGPRLRGEATFAFHLRVLAHMLRAPPWARLPLTLRWLRQDFRQDLCPPPPPHVPLAFGPPPPRTQLPKRCAGPVVDREREKDPVAQSCCTLCARTLEEEESPLCCPHPGCPLKTHVICLAEEFLQEEPGQLLPLEGQCPSCENSLLWGDLIRLCRMGTEEEEDGSELEEEHWTDMLDT
;
A
#
# COMPACT_ATOMS: atom_id res chain seq x y z
N MET A 1 3.61 -11.70 -6.14
CA MET A 1 4.48 -12.45 -5.21
C MET A 1 5.56 -13.14 -6.04
N TYR A 2 6.82 -13.24 -5.59
CA TYR A 2 7.82 -14.01 -6.34
C TYR A 2 8.26 -15.25 -5.58
N LEU A 3 8.10 -16.39 -6.24
CA LEU A 3 8.49 -17.70 -5.76
C LEU A 3 9.82 -18.07 -6.41
N HIS A 4 10.83 -18.33 -5.60
CA HIS A 4 12.07 -18.92 -6.09
C HIS A 4 11.99 -20.44 -5.90
N GLU A 5 12.32 -21.20 -6.94
CA GLU A 5 12.44 -22.66 -6.83
C GLU A 5 13.74 -23.01 -6.08
N GLY A 6 13.62 -23.38 -4.81
CA GLY A 6 14.73 -23.93 -4.03
C GLY A 6 15.03 -25.37 -4.47
N ARG A 7 16.30 -25.76 -4.56
CA ARG A 7 16.71 -27.16 -4.69
C ARG A 7 16.64 -27.84 -3.32
N GLY A 8 15.44 -28.03 -2.80
CA GLY A 8 15.17 -28.87 -1.63
C GLY A 8 14.45 -30.14 -2.08
N ALA A 9 15.10 -31.30 -1.93
CA ALA A 9 14.47 -32.58 -2.21
C ALA A 9 13.53 -32.97 -1.06
N SER A 10 12.22 -32.84 -1.26
CA SER A 10 11.18 -33.36 -0.39
C SER A 10 10.79 -34.77 -0.82
N SER A 11 10.54 -35.66 0.14
CA SER A 11 10.19 -37.08 -0.05
C SER A 11 8.85 -37.36 -0.78
N LEU A 12 8.13 -36.32 -1.22
CA LEU A 12 6.84 -36.41 -1.89
C LEU A 12 6.84 -35.87 -3.34
N GLY A 13 8.01 -35.60 -3.93
CA GLY A 13 8.09 -35.15 -5.34
C GLY A 13 7.53 -33.75 -5.62
N LEU A 14 6.91 -33.10 -4.63
CA LEU A 14 6.48 -31.70 -4.70
C LEU A 14 7.68 -30.80 -4.39
N LYS A 15 8.07 -29.98 -5.38
CA LYS A 15 9.05 -28.90 -5.20
C LYS A 15 8.49 -27.92 -4.16
N LEU A 16 9.23 -27.73 -3.07
CA LEU A 16 8.94 -26.66 -2.12
C LEU A 16 9.26 -25.32 -2.78
N VAL A 17 8.25 -24.48 -2.93
CA VAL A 17 8.42 -23.10 -3.38
C VAL A 17 8.71 -22.24 -2.16
N GLU A 18 9.76 -21.43 -2.23
CA GLU A 18 10.10 -20.50 -1.16
C GLU A 18 9.76 -19.07 -1.61
N MET A 19 8.99 -18.36 -0.79
CA MET A 19 8.70 -16.94 -1.01
C MET A 19 9.90 -16.12 -0.54
N VAL A 20 10.60 -15.48 -1.48
CA VAL A 20 11.79 -14.69 -1.18
C VAL A 20 11.52 -13.19 -1.18
N LEU A 21 10.49 -12.76 -1.92
CA LEU A 21 10.17 -11.35 -2.16
C LEU A 21 8.65 -11.17 -2.31
N ILE A 22 8.12 -10.16 -1.64
CA ILE A 22 6.73 -9.73 -1.78
C ILE A 22 6.64 -8.24 -2.07
N VAL A 23 5.66 -7.87 -2.87
CA VAL A 23 5.22 -6.49 -3.07
C VAL A 23 3.85 -6.39 -2.42
N HIS A 24 3.65 -5.42 -1.54
CA HIS A 24 2.39 -5.21 -0.84
C HIS A 24 2.05 -3.72 -0.74
N GLY A 25 0.88 -3.37 -0.20
CA GLY A 25 0.37 -1.99 -0.16
C GLY A 25 -0.50 -1.60 -1.35
N PHE A 26 -0.98 -2.58 -2.13
CA PHE A 26 -1.93 -2.33 -3.21
C PHE A 26 -3.26 -1.78 -2.66
N PRO A 27 -3.89 -0.82 -3.36
CA PRO A 27 -5.17 -0.25 -2.91
C PRO A 27 -6.35 -1.22 -3.03
N SER A 28 -6.22 -2.29 -3.82
CA SER A 28 -7.23 -3.34 -3.99
C SER A 28 -6.63 -4.64 -4.51
N ALA A 29 -7.36 -5.75 -4.35
CA ALA A 29 -6.99 -7.04 -4.94
C ALA A 29 -6.86 -6.98 -6.46
N VAL A 30 -7.75 -6.23 -7.14
CA VAL A 30 -7.69 -6.03 -8.60
C VAL A 30 -6.40 -5.32 -9.02
N ALA A 31 -5.94 -4.32 -8.27
CA ALA A 31 -4.67 -3.64 -8.56
C ALA A 31 -3.48 -4.61 -8.40
N ALA A 32 -3.51 -5.46 -7.38
CA ALA A 32 -2.50 -6.49 -7.15
C ALA A 32 -2.48 -7.53 -8.30
N LEU A 33 -3.66 -8.02 -8.72
CA LEU A 33 -3.77 -8.99 -9.82
C LEU A 33 -3.26 -8.42 -11.15
N ARG A 34 -3.57 -7.16 -11.45
CA ARG A 34 -3.05 -6.48 -12.66
C ARG A 34 -1.54 -6.33 -12.62
N PHE A 35 -0.97 -6.08 -11.45
CA PHE A 35 0.47 -6.05 -11.25
C PHE A 35 1.07 -7.44 -11.48
N GLU A 36 0.53 -8.46 -10.83
CA GLU A 36 1.00 -9.84 -10.96
C GLU A 36 0.99 -10.33 -12.41
N TRP A 37 -0.12 -10.13 -13.12
CA TRP A 37 -0.24 -10.52 -14.52
C TRP A 37 0.82 -9.84 -15.40
N ALA A 38 1.00 -8.52 -15.25
CA ALA A 38 2.00 -7.79 -16.02
C ALA A 38 3.43 -8.26 -15.69
N TRP A 39 3.68 -8.69 -14.46
CA TRP A 39 4.97 -9.21 -14.04
C TRP A 39 5.25 -10.61 -14.61
N GLN A 40 4.23 -11.47 -14.66
CA GLN A 40 4.31 -12.81 -15.28
C GLN A 40 4.40 -12.74 -16.81
N HIS A 41 3.81 -11.71 -17.43
CA HIS A 41 3.71 -11.55 -18.88
C HIS A 41 4.28 -10.20 -19.36
N PRO A 42 5.57 -9.90 -19.13
CA PRO A 42 6.14 -8.58 -19.43
C PRO A 42 6.07 -8.22 -20.92
N GLN A 43 6.24 -9.20 -21.81
CA GLN A 43 6.20 -8.97 -23.26
C GLN A 43 4.78 -8.78 -23.83
N ALA A 44 3.75 -9.26 -23.13
CA ALA A 44 2.35 -9.03 -23.51
C ALA A 44 1.81 -7.70 -22.92
N SER A 45 2.44 -7.21 -21.85
CA SER A 45 2.05 -5.97 -21.19
C SER A 45 2.49 -4.74 -21.99
N ARG A 46 1.51 -3.99 -22.51
CA ARG A 46 1.75 -2.69 -23.17
C ARG A 46 2.57 -1.70 -22.33
N ARG A 47 2.50 -1.81 -21.00
CA ARG A 47 3.20 -0.92 -20.05
C ARG A 47 4.68 -1.27 -19.90
N LEU A 48 5.10 -2.43 -20.40
CA LEU A 48 6.45 -2.97 -20.29
C LEU A 48 7.08 -3.25 -21.66
N SER A 49 6.58 -2.62 -22.72
CA SER A 49 7.13 -2.75 -24.08
C SER A 49 8.59 -2.30 -24.20
N HIS A 50 9.04 -1.43 -23.31
CA HIS A 50 10.44 -0.97 -23.21
C HIS A 50 11.35 -1.99 -22.51
N VAL A 51 10.79 -2.99 -21.82
CA VAL A 51 11.55 -4.02 -21.12
C VAL A 51 11.84 -5.14 -22.11
N GLY A 52 13.10 -5.22 -22.55
CA GLY A 52 13.55 -6.27 -23.47
C GLY A 52 13.34 -7.68 -22.88
N PRO A 53 13.25 -8.71 -23.74
CA PRO A 53 13.04 -10.09 -23.32
C PRO A 53 14.18 -10.61 -22.44
N ARG A 54 13.98 -11.80 -21.85
CA ARG A 54 15.04 -12.46 -21.09
C ARG A 54 16.24 -12.74 -21.98
N LEU A 55 17.42 -12.31 -21.54
CA LEU A 55 18.67 -12.53 -22.28
C LEU A 55 19.10 -13.99 -22.18
N ARG A 56 19.89 -14.44 -23.16
CA ARG A 56 20.47 -15.79 -23.14
C ARG A 56 21.44 -15.88 -21.95
N GLY A 57 21.19 -16.84 -21.04
CA GLY A 57 22.00 -17.01 -19.83
C GLY A 57 21.58 -16.14 -18.64
N GLU A 58 20.61 -15.23 -18.80
CA GLU A 58 20.03 -14.48 -17.67
C GLU A 58 19.21 -15.43 -16.79
N ALA A 59 19.52 -15.46 -15.50
CA ALA A 59 18.76 -16.22 -14.53
C ALA A 59 17.30 -15.73 -14.50
N THR A 60 16.33 -16.65 -14.43
CA THR A 60 14.91 -16.31 -14.38
C THR A 60 14.60 -15.31 -13.27
N PHE A 61 15.23 -15.47 -12.10
CA PHE A 61 15.07 -14.53 -10.98
C PHE A 61 15.58 -13.12 -11.30
N ALA A 62 16.79 -13.00 -11.87
CA ALA A 62 17.36 -11.71 -12.25
C ALA A 62 16.48 -10.99 -13.31
N PHE A 63 15.96 -11.75 -14.27
CA PHE A 63 15.01 -11.23 -15.25
C PHE A 63 13.77 -10.63 -14.60
N HIS A 64 13.12 -11.35 -13.67
CA HIS A 64 11.92 -10.85 -13.01
C HIS A 64 12.20 -9.69 -12.06
N LEU A 65 13.37 -9.62 -11.43
CA LEU A 65 13.78 -8.44 -10.67
C LEU A 65 13.96 -7.21 -11.55
N ARG A 66 14.54 -7.37 -12.75
CA ARG A 66 14.63 -6.30 -13.74
C ARG A 66 13.24 -5.84 -14.18
N VAL A 67 12.33 -6.75 -14.50
CA VAL A 67 10.93 -6.42 -14.84
C VAL A 67 10.27 -5.65 -13.70
N LEU A 68 10.41 -6.14 -12.46
CA LEU A 68 9.88 -5.51 -11.26
C LEU A 68 10.40 -4.07 -11.08
N ALA A 69 11.71 -3.85 -11.26
CA ALA A 69 12.34 -2.54 -11.17
C ALA A 69 11.69 -1.52 -12.13
N HIS A 70 11.39 -1.96 -13.36
CA HIS A 70 10.68 -1.15 -14.33
C HIS A 70 9.21 -0.95 -13.97
N MET A 71 8.52 -1.97 -13.48
CA MET A 71 7.13 -1.87 -13.05
C MET A 71 6.92 -0.85 -11.94
N LEU A 72 7.83 -0.78 -10.95
CA LEU A 72 7.74 0.20 -9.86
C LEU A 72 7.84 1.66 -10.35
N ARG A 73 8.26 1.90 -11.59
CA ARG A 73 8.39 3.24 -12.21
C ARG A 73 7.42 3.47 -13.36
N ALA A 74 6.63 2.47 -13.74
CA ALA A 74 5.67 2.57 -14.82
C ALA A 74 4.24 2.86 -14.29
N PRO A 75 3.44 3.70 -14.97
CA PRO A 75 2.04 3.82 -14.63
C PRO A 75 1.32 2.48 -14.87
N PRO A 76 0.31 2.11 -14.07
CA PRO A 76 -0.30 2.92 -13.02
C PRO A 76 0.36 2.73 -11.64
N TRP A 77 1.45 1.96 -11.55
CA TRP A 77 2.02 1.51 -10.28
C TRP A 77 2.97 2.51 -9.64
N ALA A 78 3.58 3.38 -10.44
CA ALA A 78 4.59 4.35 -10.02
C ALA A 78 4.14 5.38 -8.97
N ARG A 79 2.85 5.46 -8.64
CA ARG A 79 2.30 6.35 -7.60
C ARG A 79 1.45 5.62 -6.58
N LEU A 80 1.53 4.29 -6.56
CA LEU A 80 0.85 3.48 -5.56
C LEU A 80 1.74 3.39 -4.30
N PRO A 81 1.14 3.30 -3.10
CA PRO A 81 1.88 3.21 -1.84
C PRO A 81 2.42 1.78 -1.61
N LEU A 82 3.20 1.30 -2.57
CA LEU A 82 3.77 -0.04 -2.57
C LEU A 82 4.96 -0.12 -1.62
N THR A 83 5.17 -1.31 -1.07
CA THR A 83 6.38 -1.66 -0.32
C THR A 83 6.96 -2.92 -0.94
N LEU A 84 8.27 -2.91 -1.15
CA LEU A 84 9.01 -4.07 -1.62
C LEU A 84 9.72 -4.71 -0.43
N ARG A 85 9.38 -5.96 -0.12
CA ARG A 85 9.84 -6.64 1.09
C ARG A 85 10.54 -7.95 0.79
N TRP A 86 11.80 -8.03 1.20
CA TRP A 86 12.61 -9.24 1.16
C TRP A 86 12.30 -10.12 2.38
N LEU A 87 11.85 -11.34 2.14
CA LEU A 87 11.59 -12.32 3.19
C LEU A 87 12.85 -13.12 3.56
N ARG A 88 13.77 -13.24 2.61
CA ARG A 88 15.05 -13.94 2.76
C ARG A 88 16.20 -13.00 2.38
N GLN A 89 17.13 -12.77 3.31
CA GLN A 89 18.26 -11.87 3.09
C GLN A 89 19.24 -12.41 2.04
N ASP A 90 19.42 -13.73 1.96
CA ASP A 90 20.35 -14.40 1.04
C ASP A 90 19.97 -14.22 -0.44
N PHE A 91 18.71 -13.88 -0.73
CA PHE A 91 18.20 -13.66 -2.08
C PHE A 91 18.15 -12.18 -2.47
N ARG A 92 18.54 -11.28 -1.57
CA ARG A 92 18.55 -9.84 -1.83
C ARG A 92 19.47 -9.54 -3.01
N GLN A 93 18.92 -8.84 -3.99
CA GLN A 93 19.68 -8.23 -5.08
C GLN A 93 19.25 -6.78 -5.24
N ASP A 94 20.16 -5.93 -5.69
CA ASP A 94 19.83 -4.54 -5.98
C ASP A 94 18.98 -4.45 -7.25
N LEU A 95 17.92 -3.65 -7.19
CA LEU A 95 17.10 -3.37 -8.36
C LEU A 95 17.77 -2.31 -9.22
N CYS A 96 17.81 -2.54 -10.52
CA CYS A 96 18.25 -1.56 -11.50
C CYS A 96 17.11 -1.32 -12.52
N PRO A 97 16.52 -0.12 -12.55
CA PRO A 97 16.79 1.04 -11.67
C PRO A 97 16.36 0.80 -10.20
N PRO A 98 16.90 1.55 -9.23
CA PRO A 98 16.49 1.41 -7.82
C PRO A 98 15.00 1.75 -7.65
N PRO A 99 14.33 1.30 -6.57
CA PRO A 99 12.95 1.69 -6.30
C PRO A 99 12.79 3.21 -6.18
N PRO A 100 11.64 3.78 -6.56
CA PRO A 100 11.33 5.18 -6.27
C PRO A 100 11.40 5.48 -4.76
N PRO A 101 11.71 6.72 -4.35
CA PRO A 101 11.85 7.08 -2.93
C PRO A 101 10.64 6.74 -2.04
N HIS A 102 9.43 6.87 -2.59
CA HIS A 102 8.17 6.56 -1.88
C HIS A 102 7.85 5.06 -1.80
N VAL A 103 8.64 4.18 -2.45
CA VAL A 103 8.49 2.72 -2.39
C VAL A 103 9.58 2.15 -1.48
N PRO A 104 9.33 1.99 -0.18
CA PRO A 104 10.35 1.51 0.74
C PRO A 104 10.77 0.06 0.45
N LEU A 105 12.06 -0.19 0.66
CA LEU A 105 12.64 -1.53 0.75
C LEU A 105 12.63 -2.00 2.20
N ALA A 106 11.95 -3.11 2.48
CA ALA A 106 11.82 -3.68 3.81
C ALA A 106 12.34 -5.12 3.89
N PHE A 107 12.57 -5.61 5.10
CA PHE A 107 13.03 -6.97 5.38
C PHE A 107 12.18 -7.64 6.46
N GLY A 108 12.11 -8.97 6.41
CA GLY A 108 11.38 -9.80 7.37
C GLY A 108 9.91 -10.01 6.99
N PRO A 109 9.13 -10.71 7.83
CA PRO A 109 7.72 -11.01 7.54
C PRO A 109 6.92 -9.73 7.28
N PRO A 110 5.84 -9.79 6.48
CA PRO A 110 4.94 -8.66 6.35
C PRO A 110 4.46 -8.24 7.75
N PRO A 111 4.31 -6.93 8.02
CA PRO A 111 3.77 -6.50 9.29
C PRO A 111 2.40 -7.19 9.47
N PRO A 112 2.11 -7.71 10.67
CA PRO A 112 0.76 -8.20 10.94
C PRO A 112 -0.23 -7.08 10.59
N ARG A 113 -1.43 -7.44 10.14
CA ARG A 113 -2.56 -6.49 10.08
C ARG A 113 -2.82 -6.04 11.52
N THR A 114 -2.07 -5.06 11.97
CA THR A 114 -2.10 -4.57 13.33
C THR A 114 -2.75 -3.21 13.25
N GLN A 115 -3.93 -3.13 13.85
CA GLN A 115 -4.56 -1.90 14.27
C GLN A 115 -3.51 -1.13 15.08
N LEU A 116 -2.93 -0.08 14.50
CA LEU A 116 -2.01 0.77 15.24
C LEU A 116 -2.82 1.36 16.42
N PRO A 117 -2.25 1.50 17.63
CA PRO A 117 -3.01 2.00 18.76
C PRO A 117 -3.59 3.37 18.43
N LYS A 118 -4.91 3.54 18.60
CA LYS A 118 -5.60 4.83 18.62
C LYS A 118 -4.80 5.80 19.48
N ARG A 119 -4.06 6.70 18.84
CA ARG A 119 -3.42 7.83 19.51
C ARG A 119 -3.91 9.11 18.87
N CYS A 120 -5.00 9.61 19.43
CA CYS A 120 -5.23 11.01 19.78
C CYS A 120 -6.40 11.07 20.78
N ALA A 121 -6.21 10.56 22.00
CA ALA A 121 -6.97 11.03 23.15
C ALA A 121 -5.93 11.61 24.12
N GLY A 122 -5.93 12.94 24.25
CA GLY A 122 -5.21 13.61 25.33
C GLY A 122 -5.72 13.13 26.70
N PRO A 123 -5.00 13.44 27.80
CA PRO A 123 -5.39 12.98 29.12
C PRO A 123 -6.77 13.53 29.49
N VAL A 124 -7.71 12.62 29.73
CA VAL A 124 -9.03 12.92 30.28
C VAL A 124 -8.82 13.35 31.73
N VAL A 125 -8.87 14.66 31.96
CA VAL A 125 -9.14 15.18 33.30
C VAL A 125 -10.65 15.17 33.47
N ASP A 126 -11.09 14.29 34.37
CA ASP A 126 -12.48 14.09 34.76
C ASP A 126 -13.09 15.42 35.26
N ARG A 127 -13.94 16.01 34.43
CA ARG A 127 -14.88 17.06 34.83
C ARG A 127 -16.17 16.83 34.07
N GLU A 128 -17.16 16.34 34.81
CA GLU A 128 -18.56 16.31 34.44
C GLU A 128 -18.92 17.65 33.78
N ARG A 129 -19.17 17.61 32.47
CA ARG A 129 -19.62 18.77 31.71
C ARG A 129 -20.73 18.36 30.77
N GLU A 130 -21.79 19.15 30.86
CA GLU A 130 -23.05 19.07 30.14
C GLU A 130 -22.84 18.81 28.64
N LYS A 131 -23.81 18.16 28.00
CA LYS A 131 -23.82 17.87 26.55
C LYS A 131 -23.63 19.17 25.74
N ASP A 132 -22.37 19.51 25.46
CA ASP A 132 -21.99 20.54 24.50
C ASP A 132 -22.37 20.08 23.08
N PRO A 133 -22.78 20.98 22.17
CA PRO A 133 -23.09 20.63 20.79
C PRO A 133 -21.84 20.00 20.17
N VAL A 134 -22.03 18.87 19.49
CA VAL A 134 -20.97 18.15 18.76
C VAL A 134 -20.12 19.17 18.00
N ALA A 135 -18.88 19.37 18.46
CA ALA A 135 -17.97 20.33 17.85
C ALA A 135 -17.64 19.82 16.46
N GLN A 136 -18.39 20.31 15.48
CA GLN A 136 -18.29 19.89 14.10
C GLN A 136 -16.90 20.24 13.59
N SER A 137 -16.11 19.21 13.25
CA SER A 137 -14.72 19.44 12.85
C SER A 137 -14.66 19.98 11.44
N CYS A 138 -13.96 21.08 11.23
CA CYS A 138 -13.78 21.70 9.92
C CYS A 138 -12.45 21.30 9.29
N CYS A 139 -12.42 21.25 7.96
CA CYS A 139 -11.21 21.13 7.18
C CYS A 139 -10.37 22.41 7.34
N THR A 140 -9.10 22.25 7.71
CA THR A 140 -8.15 23.36 7.88
C THR A 140 -7.79 24.08 6.58
N LEU A 141 -8.03 23.47 5.41
CA LEU A 141 -7.72 24.05 4.10
C LEU A 141 -8.90 24.81 3.47
N CYS A 142 -10.10 24.21 3.47
CA CYS A 142 -11.27 24.82 2.83
C CYS A 142 -12.29 25.40 3.82
N ALA A 143 -12.05 25.27 5.14
CA ALA A 143 -12.93 25.71 6.23
C ALA A 143 -14.36 25.10 6.23
N ARG A 144 -14.65 24.14 5.34
CA ARG A 144 -15.93 23.41 5.31
C ARG A 144 -15.91 22.26 6.31
N THR A 145 -17.10 21.87 6.75
CA THR A 145 -17.35 20.72 7.63
C THR A 145 -16.75 19.43 7.06
N LEU A 146 -16.17 18.62 7.94
CA LEU A 146 -15.81 17.23 7.67
C LEU A 146 -17.00 16.37 8.09
N GLU A 147 -17.53 15.60 7.15
CA GLU A 147 -18.65 14.68 7.41
C GLU A 147 -18.16 13.50 8.27
N GLU A 148 -19.01 12.98 9.17
CA GLU A 148 -18.62 11.88 10.07
C GLU A 148 -18.33 10.58 9.31
N GLU A 149 -18.95 10.39 8.13
CA GLU A 149 -18.75 9.24 7.25
C GLU A 149 -17.39 9.27 6.53
N GLU A 150 -16.81 10.46 6.34
CA GLU A 150 -15.51 10.63 5.69
C GLU A 150 -14.40 10.80 6.73
N SER A 151 -13.61 9.75 6.94
CA SER A 151 -12.44 9.86 7.81
C SER A 151 -11.45 10.91 7.26
N PRO A 152 -11.16 11.97 8.04
CA PRO A 152 -10.32 13.06 7.59
C PRO A 152 -8.85 12.69 7.64
N LEU A 153 -8.04 13.31 6.78
CA LEU A 153 -6.60 13.17 6.87
C LEU A 153 -6.06 14.03 8.02
N CYS A 154 -5.27 13.39 8.87
CA CYS A 154 -4.59 14.03 9.99
C CYS A 154 -3.08 13.91 9.81
N CYS A 155 -2.35 14.95 10.19
CA CYS A 155 -0.90 14.88 10.22
C CYS A 155 -0.43 13.93 11.33
N PRO A 156 0.47 12.96 11.06
CA PRO A 156 0.97 12.01 12.06
C PRO A 156 1.99 12.63 13.03
N HIS A 157 2.48 13.84 12.79
CA HIS A 157 3.45 14.49 13.67
C HIS A 157 2.78 14.92 14.99
N PRO A 158 3.37 14.59 16.14
CA PRO A 158 2.78 14.88 17.45
C PRO A 158 2.43 16.36 17.63
N GLY A 159 1.20 16.64 18.04
CA GLY A 159 0.72 17.99 18.32
C GLY A 159 0.38 18.83 17.09
N CYS A 160 0.48 18.29 15.87
CA CYS A 160 0.06 19.00 14.67
C CYS A 160 -1.48 19.09 14.58
N PRO A 161 -2.06 20.28 14.37
CA PRO A 161 -3.51 20.46 14.31
C PRO A 161 -4.12 20.18 12.92
N LEU A 162 -3.31 19.77 11.93
CA LEU A 162 -3.80 19.57 10.56
C LEU A 162 -4.89 18.49 10.53
N LYS A 163 -6.07 18.89 10.06
CA LYS A 163 -7.21 18.03 9.76
C LYS A 163 -7.84 18.48 8.45
N THR A 164 -7.95 17.61 7.45
CA THR A 164 -8.39 18.01 6.10
C THR A 164 -9.26 16.95 5.43
N HIS A 165 -10.06 17.37 4.44
CA HIS A 165 -10.57 16.45 3.43
C HIS A 165 -9.41 15.79 2.69
N VAL A 166 -9.63 14.58 2.18
CA VAL A 166 -8.64 13.88 1.33
C VAL A 166 -8.34 14.71 0.08
N ILE A 167 -9.38 15.22 -0.58
CA ILE A 167 -9.23 15.96 -1.84
C ILE A 167 -8.48 17.27 -1.64
N CYS A 168 -8.79 18.04 -0.60
CA CYS A 168 -8.12 19.32 -0.35
C CYS A 168 -6.62 19.16 -0.15
N LEU A 169 -6.19 18.14 0.62
CA LEU A 169 -4.76 17.90 0.83
C LEU A 169 -4.10 17.31 -0.41
N ALA A 170 -4.83 16.52 -1.20
CA ALA A 170 -4.33 16.01 -2.47
C ALA A 170 -4.05 17.15 -3.45
N GLU A 171 -5.00 18.08 -3.61
CA GLU A 171 -4.84 19.25 -4.47
C GLU A 171 -3.66 20.12 -4.04
N GLU A 172 -3.50 20.33 -2.72
CA GLU A 172 -2.35 21.06 -2.16
C GLU A 172 -1.02 20.42 -2.56
N PHE A 173 -0.90 19.09 -2.44
CA PHE A 173 0.35 18.39 -2.78
C PHE A 173 0.59 18.28 -4.30
N LEU A 174 -0.45 18.49 -5.12
CA LEU A 174 -0.38 18.34 -6.58
C LEU A 174 -0.23 19.67 -7.33
N GLN A 175 -0.10 20.81 -6.64
CA GLN A 175 0.02 22.13 -7.27
C GLN A 175 1.11 22.18 -8.36
N GLU A 176 2.27 21.57 -8.10
CA GLU A 176 3.42 21.53 -9.02
C GLU A 176 3.41 20.32 -9.98
N GLU A 177 2.40 19.46 -9.91
CA GLU A 177 2.29 18.25 -10.72
C GLU A 177 0.94 18.17 -11.48
N PRO A 178 0.65 19.14 -12.38
CA PRO A 178 -0.61 19.19 -13.09
C PRO A 178 -0.84 17.91 -13.92
N GLY A 179 -2.06 17.36 -13.85
CA GLY A 179 -2.46 16.15 -14.56
C GLY A 179 -2.20 14.84 -13.79
N GLN A 180 -1.60 14.91 -12.61
CA GLN A 180 -1.46 13.77 -11.70
C GLN A 180 -2.69 13.70 -10.79
N LEU A 181 -3.10 12.47 -10.45
CA LEU A 181 -4.31 12.23 -9.64
C LEU A 181 -3.99 11.82 -8.19
N LEU A 182 -2.78 11.33 -7.95
CA LEU A 182 -2.37 10.78 -6.66
C LEU A 182 -1.07 11.46 -6.23
N PRO A 183 -1.03 12.23 -5.14
CA PRO A 183 0.23 12.75 -4.62
C PRO A 183 1.18 11.62 -4.21
N LEU A 184 2.49 11.87 -4.27
CA LEU A 184 3.48 10.97 -3.68
C LEU A 184 3.83 11.40 -2.26
N GLU A 185 4.12 12.69 -2.11
CA GLU A 185 4.56 13.35 -0.89
C GLU A 185 4.23 14.84 -0.95
N GLY A 186 4.32 15.52 0.19
CA GLY A 186 4.15 16.96 0.30
C GLY A 186 4.54 17.47 1.68
N GLN A 187 4.58 18.79 1.87
CA GLN A 187 4.83 19.40 3.18
C GLN A 187 3.51 19.68 3.88
N CYS A 188 3.45 19.37 5.18
CA CYS A 188 2.28 19.69 5.99
C CYS A 188 2.03 21.20 6.04
N PRO A 189 0.85 21.71 5.65
CA PRO A 189 0.55 23.16 5.70
C PRO A 189 0.54 23.76 7.13
N SER A 190 0.46 22.91 8.17
CA SER A 190 0.42 23.37 9.56
C SER A 190 1.76 23.27 10.29
N CYS A 191 2.56 22.23 10.03
CA CYS A 191 3.81 21.99 10.76
C CYS A 191 5.05 21.87 9.86
N GLU A 192 4.89 22.04 8.55
CA GLU A 192 5.94 22.05 7.51
C GLU A 192 6.77 20.76 7.37
N ASN A 193 6.52 19.75 8.21
CA ASN A 193 7.17 18.46 8.09
C ASN A 193 6.74 17.72 6.81
N SER A 194 7.66 16.94 6.26
CA SER A 194 7.42 16.10 5.09
C SER A 194 6.44 14.96 5.41
N LEU A 195 5.46 14.77 4.54
CA LEU A 195 4.44 13.74 4.63
C LEU A 195 4.46 12.86 3.38
N LEU A 196 4.39 11.54 3.57
CA LEU A 196 4.17 10.59 2.49
C LEU A 196 2.67 10.33 2.32
N TRP A 197 2.16 10.50 1.11
CA TRP A 197 0.73 10.33 0.83
C TRP A 197 0.24 8.92 1.20
N GLY A 198 1.04 7.91 0.88
CA GLY A 198 0.74 6.51 1.21
C GLY A 198 0.56 6.24 2.70
N ASP A 199 1.31 6.94 3.54
CA ASP A 199 1.21 6.78 5.00
C ASP A 199 -0.02 7.49 5.55
N LEU A 200 -0.37 8.67 5.02
CA LEU A 200 -1.61 9.38 5.38
C LEU A 200 -2.84 8.54 5.07
N ILE A 201 -2.92 7.97 3.86
CA ILE A 201 -4.06 7.13 3.46
C ILE A 201 -4.14 5.86 4.31
N ARG A 202 -2.99 5.24 4.62
CA ARG A 202 -2.96 4.06 5.49
C ARG A 202 -3.47 4.41 6.88
N LEU A 203 -2.97 5.48 7.50
CA LEU A 203 -3.37 5.89 8.85
C LEU A 203 -4.84 6.30 8.92
N CYS A 204 -5.38 6.90 7.86
CA CYS A 204 -6.79 7.26 7.75
C CYS A 204 -7.71 6.02 7.82
N ARG A 205 -7.41 4.98 7.03
CA ARG A 205 -8.23 3.75 6.97
C ARG A 205 -8.22 2.93 8.25
N MET A 206 -7.13 2.98 9.03
CA MET A 206 -7.09 2.30 10.33
C MET A 206 -8.03 2.93 11.37
N GLY A 207 -8.60 4.12 11.09
CA GLY A 207 -9.62 4.75 11.93
C GLY A 207 -11.04 4.24 11.67
N THR A 208 -11.29 3.58 10.52
CA THR A 208 -12.62 3.12 10.08
C THR A 208 -12.83 1.62 10.22
N GLU A 209 -11.76 0.83 10.38
CA GLU A 209 -11.84 -0.62 10.52
C GLU A 209 -11.99 -1.03 12.00
N GLU A 210 -13.07 -0.57 12.63
CA GLU A 210 -13.71 -1.27 13.74
C GLU A 210 -15.08 -1.71 13.20
N GLU A 211 -15.37 -3.02 13.26
CA GLU A 211 -16.59 -3.68 12.72
C GLU A 211 -16.48 -4.18 11.27
N GLU A 212 -15.67 -5.22 11.02
CA GLU A 212 -15.98 -6.30 10.05
C GLU A 212 -14.97 -7.45 10.24
N ASP A 213 -15.00 -8.07 11.43
CA ASP A 213 -14.43 -9.40 11.64
C ASP A 213 -15.44 -10.21 12.45
N GLY A 214 -16.06 -11.20 11.80
CA GLY A 214 -17.11 -12.01 12.43
C GLY A 214 -18.25 -12.48 11.53
N SER A 215 -17.98 -12.91 10.29
CA SER A 215 -18.85 -13.93 9.68
C SER A 215 -18.00 -14.87 8.82
N GLU A 216 -17.52 -15.94 9.45
CA GLU A 216 -17.33 -17.21 8.76
C GLU A 216 -18.72 -17.63 8.24
N LEU A 217 -19.08 -17.19 7.04
CA LEU A 217 -20.20 -17.76 6.31
C LEU A 217 -19.70 -19.06 5.71
N GLU A 218 -20.28 -20.15 6.21
CA GLU A 218 -20.09 -21.52 5.77
C GLU A 218 -19.95 -21.60 4.25
N GLU A 219 -18.84 -22.19 3.81
CA GLU A 219 -18.57 -22.51 2.42
C GLU A 219 -19.63 -23.49 1.89
N GLU A 220 -20.68 -22.97 1.27
CA GLU A 220 -21.47 -23.76 0.32
C GLU A 220 -20.61 -23.95 -0.93
N HIS A 221 -19.96 -25.11 -0.94
CA HIS A 221 -19.13 -25.70 -1.97
C HIS A 221 -19.85 -25.73 -3.34
N TRP A 222 -19.56 -24.72 -4.16
CA TRP A 222 -20.06 -24.55 -5.55
C TRP A 222 -19.82 -25.75 -6.49
N THR A 223 -19.12 -26.79 -6.05
CA THR A 223 -18.77 -27.97 -6.84
C THR A 223 -19.86 -29.05 -6.85
N ASP A 224 -20.91 -28.95 -6.03
CA ASP A 224 -22.01 -29.93 -5.99
C ASP A 224 -23.17 -29.61 -6.95
N MET A 225 -23.06 -28.53 -7.75
CA MET A 225 -24.12 -28.07 -8.67
C MET A 225 -23.90 -28.39 -10.16
N LEU A 226 -22.97 -29.31 -10.48
CA LEU A 226 -22.72 -29.73 -11.87
C LEU A 226 -23.05 -31.20 -12.18
N ASP A 227 -23.71 -31.92 -11.27
CA ASP A 227 -24.25 -33.26 -11.55
C ASP A 227 -25.77 -33.30 -11.34
N THR A 228 -26.51 -32.74 -12.31
CA THR A 228 -27.89 -33.19 -12.66
C THR A 228 -28.13 -33.04 -14.15
#